data_AF-D6THI4-F1
#
_entry.id   AF-D6THI4-F1
#
_cell.length_a   1.000
_cell.length_b   1.000
_cell.length_c   1.000
_cell.angle_alpha   90.00
_cell.angle_beta   90.00
_cell.angle_gamma   90.00
#
_symmetry.space_group_name_H-M   'P 1'
#
loop_
_entity.id
_entity.type
_entity.pdbx_description
1 polymer ?
#
loop_
_entity_poly.entity_id
_entity_poly.type
_entity_poly.pdbx_seq_one_letter_code
_entity_poly.pdbx_strand_id
1 'polypeptide(L)'
;MQGETTNFPNEMHTIEDFQAFHRWLDAQKGFATDIFLNMTMLSGEIGEVAQVLKQVYFMIDPAHTNQEVKTLEEALTIHRENLGQELADCLAYIFKLANYTGVDLQQAYLEKMAKNLHRTWKYKAEEE
;
A
#
# COMPACT_ATOMS: atom_id res chain seq x y z
N MET A 1 -4.64 -10.44 34.19
CA MET A 1 -3.59 -10.88 33.25
C MET A 1 -2.96 -9.65 32.66
N GLN A 2 -1.70 -9.38 33.01
CA GLN A 2 -0.93 -8.26 32.47
C GLN A 2 -0.64 -8.55 30.99
N GLY A 3 -1.02 -7.62 30.10
CA GLY A 3 -0.71 -7.74 28.69
C GLY A 3 0.79 -7.53 28.49
N GLU A 4 1.49 -8.58 28.08
CA GLU A 4 2.86 -8.46 27.59
C GLU A 4 2.85 -7.53 26.37
N THR A 5 3.45 -6.36 26.50
CA THR A 5 3.74 -5.46 25.39
C THR A 5 4.71 -6.18 24.46
N THR A 6 4.18 -6.73 23.38
CA THR A 6 4.95 -7.29 22.27
C THR A 6 5.68 -6.15 21.57
N ASN A 7 6.86 -5.77 22.05
CA ASN A 7 7.68 -4.73 21.42
C ASN A 7 8.54 -5.35 20.31
N PHE A 8 8.43 -4.79 19.10
CA PHE A 8 9.36 -5.09 18.01
C PHE A 8 10.73 -4.45 18.34
N PRO A 9 11.85 -5.19 18.23
CA PRO A 9 13.14 -4.77 18.79
C PRO A 9 13.90 -3.69 18.01
N ASN A 10 13.46 -3.34 16.79
CA ASN A 10 14.15 -2.35 15.94
C ASN A 10 13.25 -1.15 15.63
N GLU A 11 13.83 0.04 15.51
CA GLU A 11 13.14 1.18 14.91
C GLU A 11 12.99 0.94 13.40
N MET A 12 11.78 1.10 12.86
CA MET A 12 11.50 0.81 11.44
C MET A 12 11.86 2.00 10.55
N HIS A 13 13.03 1.93 9.89
CA HIS A 13 13.53 3.02 9.05
C HIS A 13 13.72 2.63 7.59
N THR A 14 14.00 1.36 7.31
CA THR A 14 14.25 0.84 5.95
C THR A 14 13.19 -0.15 5.48
N ILE A 15 13.20 -0.49 4.18
CA ILE A 15 12.33 -1.56 3.67
C ILE A 15 12.65 -2.90 4.32
N GLU A 16 13.92 -3.19 4.61
CA GLU A 16 14.29 -4.40 5.35
C GLU A 16 13.73 -4.41 6.77
N ASP A 17 13.67 -3.26 7.46
CA ASP A 17 13.06 -3.18 8.78
C ASP A 17 11.56 -3.47 8.74
N PHE A 18 10.84 -2.95 7.74
CA PHE A 18 9.42 -3.25 7.55
C PHE A 18 9.20 -4.74 7.20
N GLN A 19 10.06 -5.31 6.34
CA GLN A 19 10.05 -6.75 6.07
C GLN A 19 10.32 -7.56 7.36
N ALA A 20 11.27 -7.13 8.21
CA ALA A 20 11.57 -7.78 9.48
C ALA A 20 10.41 -7.68 10.47
N PHE A 21 9.74 -6.54 10.53
CA PHE A 21 8.54 -6.33 11.35
C PHE A 21 7.44 -7.32 11.00
N HIS A 22 7.12 -7.49 9.72
CA HIS A 22 6.08 -8.43 9.31
C HIS A 22 6.44 -9.90 9.59
N ARG A 23 7.71 -10.30 9.40
CA ARG A 23 8.16 -11.65 9.81
C ARG A 23 7.97 -11.88 11.31
N TRP A 24 8.35 -10.90 12.12
CA TRP A 24 8.18 -10.97 13.57
C TRP A 24 6.69 -11.04 13.94
N LEU A 25 5.85 -10.16 13.37
CA LEU A 25 4.43 -10.09 13.69
C LEU A 25 3.70 -11.39 13.32
N ASP A 26 3.97 -11.93 12.12
CA ASP A 26 3.38 -13.18 11.66
C ASP A 26 3.75 -14.35 12.61
N ALA A 27 5.01 -14.41 13.05
CA ALA A 27 5.48 -15.42 14.00
C ALA A 27 4.82 -15.27 15.39
N GLN A 28 4.60 -14.03 15.86
CA GLN A 28 3.91 -13.78 17.12
C GLN A 28 2.42 -14.12 17.08
N LYS A 29 1.76 -13.92 15.93
CA LYS A 29 0.30 -14.07 15.79
C LYS A 29 -0.12 -15.40 15.15
N GLY A 30 0.82 -16.17 14.61
CA GLY A 30 0.52 -17.41 13.89
C GLY A 30 -0.26 -17.17 12.60
N PHE A 31 0.03 -16.07 11.90
CA PHE A 31 -0.67 -15.72 10.67
C PHE A 31 -0.30 -16.68 9.51
N ALA A 32 -1.27 -16.89 8.62
CA ALA A 32 -1.07 -17.72 7.45
C ALA A 32 -0.08 -17.07 6.48
N THR A 33 0.96 -17.82 6.10
CA THR A 33 2.01 -17.39 5.16
C THR A 33 1.77 -17.88 3.73
N ASP A 34 0.58 -18.42 3.44
CA ASP A 34 0.21 -18.87 2.10
C ASP A 34 0.23 -17.68 1.12
N ILE A 35 0.98 -17.85 0.03
CA ILE A 35 1.27 -16.78 -0.93
C ILE A 35 0.00 -16.35 -1.66
N PHE A 36 -0.84 -17.31 -2.06
CA PHE A 36 -2.04 -17.02 -2.86
C PHE A 36 -3.14 -16.35 -2.03
N LEU A 37 -3.27 -16.76 -0.77
CA LEU A 37 -4.13 -16.08 0.20
C LEU A 37 -3.68 -14.64 0.40
N ASN A 38 -2.39 -14.40 0.69
CA ASN A 38 -1.91 -13.04 0.93
C ASN A 38 -1.94 -12.15 -0.33
N MET A 39 -1.82 -12.74 -1.53
CA MET A 39 -2.09 -12.01 -2.78
C MET A 39 -3.57 -11.63 -2.93
N THR A 40 -4.48 -12.51 -2.49
CA THR A 40 -5.91 -12.21 -2.45
C THR A 40 -6.20 -11.07 -1.47
N MET A 41 -5.57 -11.09 -0.29
CA MET A 41 -5.69 -10.01 0.69
C MET A 41 -5.16 -8.68 0.14
N LEU A 42 -3.97 -8.66 -0.49
CA LEU A 42 -3.47 -7.46 -1.17
C LEU A 42 -4.47 -6.89 -2.19
N SER A 43 -5.13 -7.78 -2.94
CA SER A 43 -6.15 -7.36 -3.91
C SER A 43 -7.37 -6.71 -3.22
N GLY A 44 -7.71 -7.17 -2.01
CA GLY A 44 -8.70 -6.55 -1.14
C GLY A 44 -8.30 -5.12 -0.76
N GLU A 45 -7.09 -4.93 -0.23
CA GLU A 45 -6.61 -3.61 0.19
C GLU A 45 -6.54 -2.61 -0.97
N ILE A 46 -6.16 -3.06 -2.17
CA ILE A 46 -6.22 -2.22 -3.39
C ILE A 46 -7.68 -1.81 -3.69
N GLY A 47 -8.63 -2.70 -3.43
CA GLY A 47 -10.06 -2.40 -3.52
C GLY A 47 -10.51 -1.34 -2.51
N GLU A 48 -9.95 -1.34 -1.30
CA GLU A 48 -10.22 -0.33 -0.27
C GLU A 48 -9.64 1.03 -0.67
N VAL A 49 -8.41 1.08 -1.21
CA VAL A 49 -7.85 2.28 -1.85
C VAL A 49 -8.79 2.82 -2.94
N ALA A 50 -9.26 1.94 -3.83
CA ALA A 50 -10.17 2.32 -4.91
C ALA A 50 -11.51 2.86 -4.35
N GLN A 51 -12.01 2.27 -3.27
CA GLN A 51 -13.23 2.71 -2.61
C GLN A 51 -13.06 4.13 -2.02
N VAL A 52 -11.94 4.44 -1.38
CA VAL A 52 -11.65 5.78 -0.85
C VAL A 52 -11.57 6.79 -2.00
N LEU A 53 -10.84 6.47 -3.08
CA LEU A 53 -10.74 7.35 -4.25
C LEU A 53 -12.09 7.55 -4.97
N LYS A 54 -12.96 6.54 -4.96
CA LYS A 54 -14.34 6.70 -5.45
C LYS A 54 -15.12 7.73 -4.63
N GLN A 55 -14.94 7.78 -3.31
CA GLN A 55 -15.58 8.82 -2.48
C GLN A 55 -15.04 10.21 -2.81
N VAL A 56 -13.72 10.33 -3.00
CA VAL A 56 -13.10 11.58 -3.48
C VAL A 56 -13.72 12.01 -4.82
N TYR A 57 -13.84 11.08 -5.77
CA TYR A 57 -14.46 11.34 -7.06
C TYR A 57 -15.91 11.82 -6.94
N PHE A 58 -16.72 11.17 -6.11
CA PHE A 58 -18.13 11.55 -5.92
C PHE A 58 -18.30 12.95 -5.30
N MET A 59 -17.32 13.44 -4.54
CA MET A 59 -17.35 14.80 -3.99
C MET A 59 -17.01 15.89 -5.01
N ILE A 60 -16.27 15.55 -6.08
CA ILE A 60 -15.78 16.52 -7.08
C ILE A 60 -16.60 16.51 -8.37
N ASP A 61 -17.40 15.46 -8.59
CA ASP A 61 -18.25 15.34 -9.76
C ASP A 61 -19.70 15.78 -9.45
N PRO A 62 -20.22 16.86 -10.07
CA PRO A 62 -21.60 17.31 -9.86
C PRO A 62 -22.65 16.27 -10.21
N ALA A 63 -22.35 15.27 -11.04
CA ALA A 63 -23.30 14.20 -11.37
C ALA A 63 -23.51 13.21 -10.22
N HIS A 64 -22.61 13.18 -9.23
CA HIS A 64 -22.57 12.15 -8.18
C HIS A 64 -22.79 12.70 -6.76
N THR A 65 -23.01 14.02 -6.60
CA THR A 65 -23.30 14.64 -5.30
C THR A 65 -24.51 15.57 -5.37
N ASN A 66 -25.34 15.52 -4.32
CA ASN A 66 -26.41 16.50 -4.08
C ASN A 66 -25.96 17.62 -3.12
N GLN A 67 -24.69 17.61 -2.71
CA GLN A 67 -24.07 18.63 -1.87
C GLN A 67 -23.25 19.60 -2.76
N GLU A 68 -22.65 20.61 -2.13
CA GLU A 68 -21.69 21.48 -2.80
C GLU A 68 -20.51 20.65 -3.36
N VAL A 69 -20.23 20.86 -4.65
CA VAL A 69 -19.08 20.25 -5.32
C VAL A 69 -17.80 20.76 -4.70
N LYS A 70 -16.94 19.85 -4.27
CA LYS A 70 -15.64 20.17 -3.67
C LYS A 70 -14.56 20.23 -4.73
N THR A 71 -13.52 20.99 -4.45
CA THR A 71 -12.26 20.86 -5.20
C THR A 71 -11.59 19.52 -4.88
N LEU A 72 -10.70 19.07 -5.76
CA LEU A 72 -9.93 17.84 -5.55
C LEU A 72 -9.14 17.90 -4.24
N GLU A 73 -8.53 19.05 -3.92
CA GLU A 73 -7.73 19.20 -2.70
C GLU A 73 -8.58 19.10 -1.43
N GLU A 74 -9.78 19.67 -1.42
CA GLU A 74 -10.70 19.57 -0.28
C GLU A 74 -11.18 18.13 -0.08
N ALA A 75 -11.56 17.45 -1.16
CA ALA A 75 -11.98 16.06 -1.11
C ALA A 75 -10.84 15.14 -0.66
N LEU A 76 -9.62 15.35 -1.18
CA LEU A 76 -8.43 14.62 -0.73
C LEU A 76 -8.09 14.94 0.73
N THR A 77 -8.26 16.18 1.19
CA THR A 77 -8.01 16.54 2.60
C THR A 77 -8.96 15.80 3.54
N ILE A 78 -10.23 15.67 3.16
CA ILE A 78 -11.23 14.91 3.93
C ILE A 78 -10.86 13.42 4.01
N HIS A 79 -10.36 12.84 2.91
CA HIS A 79 -10.09 11.40 2.80
C HIS A 79 -8.61 11.00 3.00
N ARG A 80 -7.73 11.96 3.32
CA ARG A 80 -6.27 11.75 3.37
C ARG A 80 -5.87 10.66 4.35
N GLU A 81 -6.48 10.67 5.54
CA GLU A 81 -6.18 9.71 6.58
C GLU A 81 -6.54 8.29 6.15
N ASN A 82 -7.79 8.08 5.70
CA ASN A 82 -8.24 6.77 5.21
C ASN A 82 -7.40 6.30 4.03
N LEU A 83 -7.12 7.17 3.06
CA LEU A 83 -6.25 6.83 1.93
C LEU A 83 -4.86 6.40 2.40
N GLY A 84 -4.32 7.06 3.42
CA GLY A 84 -3.04 6.70 4.04
C GLY A 84 -3.08 5.32 4.70
N GLN A 85 -4.17 4.97 5.39
CA GLN A 85 -4.36 3.66 6.01
C GLN A 85 -4.39 2.54 4.95
N GLU A 86 -5.24 2.67 3.92
CA GLU A 86 -5.37 1.63 2.89
C GLU A 86 -4.08 1.45 2.07
N LEU A 87 -3.35 2.53 1.81
CA LEU A 87 -2.03 2.46 1.17
C LEU A 87 -1.00 1.77 2.06
N ALA A 88 -1.06 1.97 3.38
CA ALA A 88 -0.19 1.29 4.32
C ALA A 88 -0.51 -0.21 4.40
N ASP A 89 -1.79 -0.60 4.34
CA ASP A 89 -2.19 -2.00 4.31
C ASP A 89 -1.76 -2.69 3.00
N CYS A 90 -1.81 -1.99 1.86
CA CYS A 90 -1.18 -2.48 0.63
C CYS A 90 0.32 -2.75 0.81
N LEU A 91 1.05 -1.83 1.45
CA LEU A 91 2.48 -2.03 1.73
C LEU A 91 2.71 -3.22 2.67
N ALA A 92 1.87 -3.40 3.69
CA ALA A 92 1.95 -4.53 4.60
C ALA A 92 1.91 -5.87 3.85
N TYR A 93 0.94 -6.05 2.95
CA TYR A 93 0.87 -7.29 2.16
C TYR A 93 1.99 -7.40 1.12
N ILE A 94 2.49 -6.30 0.55
CA ILE A 94 3.68 -6.32 -0.33
C ILE A 94 4.90 -6.83 0.46
N PHE A 95 5.13 -6.34 1.68
CA PHE A 95 6.23 -6.79 2.52
C PHE A 95 6.08 -8.27 2.90
N LYS A 96 4.87 -8.72 3.25
CA LYS A 96 4.57 -10.13 3.52
C LYS A 96 4.84 -11.01 2.30
N LEU A 97 4.37 -10.63 1.11
CA LEU A 97 4.64 -11.37 -0.12
C LEU A 97 6.12 -11.43 -0.45
N ALA A 98 6.87 -10.34 -0.29
CA ALA A 98 8.32 -10.34 -0.47
C ALA A 98 9.00 -11.30 0.51
N ASN A 99 8.57 -11.32 1.77
CA ASN A 99 9.07 -12.25 2.79
C ASN A 99 8.81 -13.72 2.42
N TYR A 100 7.59 -14.05 2.00
CA TYR A 100 7.21 -15.44 1.71
C TYR A 100 7.83 -15.97 0.42
N THR A 101 8.24 -15.08 -0.48
CA THR A 101 8.90 -15.42 -1.74
C THR A 101 10.43 -15.32 -1.67
N GLY A 102 10.99 -14.87 -0.54
CA GLY A 102 12.43 -14.69 -0.36
C GLY A 102 13.02 -13.49 -1.11
N VAL A 103 12.19 -12.53 -1.50
CA VAL A 103 12.62 -11.31 -2.18
C VAL A 103 13.15 -10.30 -1.16
N ASP A 104 14.40 -9.88 -1.35
CA ASP A 104 14.93 -8.65 -0.78
C ASP A 104 14.31 -7.47 -1.52
N LEU A 105 13.27 -6.87 -0.92
CA LEU A 105 12.49 -5.86 -1.61
C LEU A 105 13.24 -4.54 -1.73
N GLN A 106 14.10 -4.19 -0.75
CA GLN A 106 14.89 -2.98 -0.83
C GLN A 106 15.88 -3.07 -2.00
N GLN A 107 16.66 -4.15 -2.06
CA GLN A 107 17.62 -4.36 -3.13
C GLN A 107 16.91 -4.39 -4.50
N ALA A 108 15.80 -5.13 -4.61
CA ALA A 108 15.01 -5.18 -5.83
C ALA A 108 14.49 -3.80 -6.26
N TYR A 109 14.02 -2.98 -5.31
CA TYR A 109 13.55 -1.62 -5.57
C TYR A 109 14.69 -0.71 -6.06
N LEU A 110 15.83 -0.71 -5.36
CA LEU A 110 17.00 0.10 -5.73
C LEU A 110 17.50 -0.23 -7.13
N GLU A 111 17.66 -1.52 -7.45
CA GLU A 111 18.05 -1.97 -8.79
C GLU A 111 17.05 -1.57 -9.86
N LYS A 112 15.74 -1.68 -9.57
CA LYS A 112 14.69 -1.33 -10.51
C LYS A 112 14.67 0.18 -10.77
N MET A 113 14.82 1.01 -9.73
CA MET A 113 14.84 2.46 -9.87
C MET A 113 16.09 2.93 -10.62
N ALA A 114 17.26 2.34 -10.35
CA ALA A 114 18.48 2.61 -11.12
C ALA A 114 18.30 2.34 -12.62
N LYS A 115 17.63 1.22 -12.97
CA LYS A 115 17.28 0.91 -14.36
C LYS A 115 16.27 1.92 -14.94
N ASN A 116 15.30 2.36 -14.15
CA ASN A 116 14.28 3.31 -14.60
C ASN A 116 14.86 4.71 -14.89
N LEU A 117 15.92 5.15 -14.20
CA LEU A 117 16.60 6.42 -14.48
C LEU A 117 17.13 6.52 -15.91
N HIS A 118 17.52 5.40 -16.50
CA HIS A 118 18.04 5.33 -17.86
C HIS A 118 16.99 4.89 -18.88
N ARG A 119 15.73 4.76 -18.47
CA ARG A 119 14.64 4.30 -19.34
C ARG A 119 14.07 5.46 -20.14
N THR A 120 14.10 5.34 -21.47
CA THR A 120 13.30 6.22 -22.34
C THR A 120 11.89 5.66 -22.47
N TRP A 121 10.90 6.46 -22.12
CA TRP A 121 9.49 6.12 -22.26
C TRP A 121 9.00 6.55 -23.63
N LYS A 122 8.75 5.60 -24.52
CA LYS A 122 8.08 5.90 -25.79
C LYS A 122 6.58 5.99 -25.52
N TYR A 123 6.07 7.21 -25.37
CA TYR A 123 4.63 7.42 -25.45
C TYR A 123 4.25 7.38 -26.93
N LYS A 124 3.51 6.35 -27.36
CA LYS A 124 2.81 6.46 -28.63
C LYS A 124 1.63 7.38 -28.37
N ALA A 125 1.71 8.62 -28.81
CA ALA A 125 0.48 9.37 -29.04
C ALA A 125 -0.30 8.57 -30.08
N GLU A 126 -1.50 8.14 -29.75
CA GLU A 126 -2.44 7.64 -30.74
C GLU A 126 -2.72 8.82 -31.68
N GLU A 127 -2.23 8.74 -32.91
CA GLU A 127 -2.64 9.63 -34.00
C GLU A 127 -4.09 9.26 -34.34
N GLU A 128 -5.02 10.18 -34.06
CA GLU A 128 -6.43 10.11 -34.51
C GLU A 128 -6.55 10.22 -36.03
#